data_AF-A0A0D3AF98-F1
#
_entry.id   AF-A0A0D3AF98-F1
#
_cell.length_a   1.000
_cell.length_b   1.000
_cell.length_c   1.000
_cell.angle_alpha   90.00
_cell.angle_beta   90.00
_cell.angle_gamma   90.00
#
_symmetry.space_group_name_H-M   'P 1'
#
loop_
_entity.id
_entity.type
_entity.pdbx_description
1 polymer ?
#
loop_
_entity_poly.entity_id
_entity_poly.type
_entity_poly.pdbx_seq_one_letter_code
_entity_poly.pdbx_strand_id
1 'polypeptide(L)'
;MDSPSPSSEAPVDSTSPANPPTEMDIDSPSPSPEAPEDSISPANPPTEMDIDSPSPSPEAPEEIPGAPSGKTLISSATTLLKQTLLPPEIKTICGKTDNPKLCESSISPLLTAAIKPDASSVLVLSIQASINATKAVMPTVNKVAAADCQELYDDAVSNLEDAINAVKESDIATVNTNLSAAMTDYGTCNDGFEETGEPNPLADVADKLHKMVSNCLAISTLIK
;
A
#
# COMPACT_ATOMS: atom_id res chain seq x y z
N MET A 1 8.49 25.48 -60.43
CA MET A 1 8.40 26.86 -59.92
C MET A 1 7.12 27.45 -60.49
N ASP A 2 5.97 27.18 -59.85
CA ASP A 2 4.83 28.09 -59.83
C ASP A 2 3.86 27.57 -58.75
N SER A 3 3.61 28.40 -57.75
CA SER A 3 2.54 28.20 -56.77
C SER A 3 1.26 28.81 -57.35
N PRO A 4 0.09 28.35 -56.89
CA PRO A 4 -0.64 29.31 -56.05
C PRO A 4 -1.39 28.66 -54.87
N SER A 5 -1.49 29.45 -53.81
CA SER A 5 -2.49 29.40 -52.73
C SER A 5 -2.90 30.87 -52.49
N PRO A 6 -3.97 31.23 -51.76
CA PRO A 6 -5.12 30.48 -51.24
C PRO A 6 -6.47 31.15 -51.63
N SER A 7 -7.62 30.55 -51.27
CA SER A 7 -8.88 31.30 -51.12
C SER A 7 -9.49 31.02 -49.76
N SER A 8 -9.73 32.12 -49.05
CA SER A 8 -10.51 32.21 -47.81
C SER A 8 -12.00 32.04 -48.11
N GLU A 9 -12.70 31.27 -47.30
CA GLU A 9 -14.11 31.50 -47.02
C GLU A 9 -14.36 31.46 -45.50
N ALA A 10 -15.32 32.29 -45.10
CA ALA A 10 -15.56 32.83 -43.76
C ALA A 10 -16.43 31.89 -42.87
N PRO A 11 -16.68 32.25 -41.60
CA PRO A 11 -17.24 31.33 -40.60
C PRO A 11 -18.77 31.25 -40.67
N VAL A 12 -19.31 30.05 -40.47
CA VAL A 12 -20.75 29.85 -40.24
C VAL A 12 -21.05 29.91 -38.74
N ASP A 13 -21.77 30.96 -38.38
CA ASP A 13 -22.48 31.12 -37.12
C ASP A 13 -23.67 30.14 -37.11
N SER A 14 -23.81 29.36 -36.04
CA SER A 14 -25.01 28.55 -35.79
C SER A 14 -25.24 28.41 -34.30
N THR A 15 -26.04 29.36 -33.85
CA THR A 15 -26.81 29.45 -32.62
C THR A 15 -27.35 28.12 -32.09
N SER A 16 -27.18 27.95 -30.78
CA SER A 16 -27.75 26.91 -29.93
C SER A 16 -29.24 27.15 -29.66
N PRO A 17 -30.07 26.10 -29.60
CA PRO A 17 -31.30 26.12 -28.81
C PRO A 17 -31.09 25.49 -27.44
N ALA A 18 -31.32 26.29 -26.40
CA ALA A 18 -31.40 25.86 -25.02
C ALA A 18 -32.63 24.97 -24.78
N ASN A 19 -32.42 23.77 -24.23
CA ASN A 19 -33.48 22.98 -23.63
C ASN A 19 -33.68 23.40 -22.15
N PRO A 20 -34.92 23.55 -21.66
CA PRO A 20 -35.19 23.81 -20.25
C PRO A 20 -35.00 22.53 -19.41
N PRO A 21 -34.51 22.62 -18.16
CA PRO A 21 -34.53 21.49 -17.26
C PRO A 21 -35.94 21.30 -16.68
N THR A 22 -36.50 20.11 -16.87
CA THR A 22 -37.67 19.62 -16.13
C THR A 22 -37.30 19.41 -14.67
N GLU A 23 -38.04 20.07 -13.79
CA GLU A 23 -38.05 19.83 -12.34
C GLU A 23 -38.46 18.36 -12.09
N MET A 24 -37.67 17.64 -11.29
CA MET A 24 -38.07 16.37 -10.70
C MET A 24 -38.07 16.54 -9.18
N ASP A 25 -39.25 16.24 -8.64
CA ASP A 25 -39.66 16.38 -7.26
C ASP A 25 -38.77 15.61 -6.27
N ILE A 26 -38.43 16.28 -5.18
CA ILE A 26 -37.80 15.73 -3.99
C ILE A 26 -38.89 15.04 -3.17
N ASP A 27 -38.98 13.72 -3.26
CA ASP A 27 -39.79 12.92 -2.35
C ASP A 27 -38.86 12.25 -1.33
N SER A 28 -38.86 12.78 -0.11
CA SER A 28 -38.33 12.10 1.07
C SER A 28 -39.45 11.32 1.73
N PRO A 29 -39.17 10.07 2.13
CA PRO A 29 -39.33 9.79 3.56
C PRO A 29 -38.22 8.89 4.14
N SER A 30 -37.79 9.27 5.35
CA SER A 30 -37.14 8.37 6.31
C SER A 30 -38.21 7.44 6.93
N PRO A 31 -37.85 6.24 7.44
CA PRO A 31 -37.36 6.18 8.82
C PRO A 31 -36.20 5.18 9.07
N SER A 32 -35.39 5.53 10.07
CA SER A 32 -34.43 4.65 10.76
C SER A 32 -35.10 3.36 11.29
N PRO A 33 -34.42 2.21 11.21
CA PRO A 33 -34.68 1.10 12.12
C PRO A 33 -33.90 1.28 13.43
N GLU A 34 -34.63 1.13 14.53
CA GLU A 34 -34.16 1.08 15.92
C GLU A 34 -33.06 0.02 16.12
N ALA A 35 -32.04 0.38 16.90
CA ALA A 35 -31.09 -0.57 17.47
C ALA A 35 -31.72 -1.24 18.70
N PRO A 36 -31.60 -2.57 18.89
CA PRO A 36 -31.90 -3.18 20.17
C PRO A 36 -30.73 -2.96 21.13
N GLU A 37 -31.03 -2.29 22.25
CA GLU A 37 -30.23 -2.34 23.46
C GLU A 37 -30.32 -3.75 24.05
N ASP A 38 -29.18 -4.42 24.21
CA ASP A 38 -29.07 -5.52 25.17
C ASP A 38 -27.91 -5.25 26.12
N SER A 39 -28.29 -4.75 27.29
CA SER A 39 -27.45 -4.59 28.47
C SER A 39 -27.41 -5.89 29.24
N ILE A 40 -26.31 -6.67 29.20
CA ILE A 40 -25.97 -7.57 30.32
C ILE A 40 -24.43 -7.67 30.48
N SER A 41 -23.88 -6.90 31.41
CA SER A 41 -22.74 -7.31 32.23
C SER A 41 -23.31 -7.64 33.62
N PRO A 42 -22.80 -8.68 34.33
CA PRO A 42 -21.72 -8.37 35.26
C PRO A 42 -20.65 -9.47 35.46
N ALA A 43 -19.52 -8.97 35.94
CA ALA A 43 -18.31 -9.61 36.43
C ALA A 43 -18.48 -10.86 37.32
N ASN A 44 -17.56 -11.82 37.19
CA ASN A 44 -16.48 -12.02 38.18
C ASN A 44 -15.47 -13.11 37.75
N PRO A 45 -14.17 -12.95 38.05
CA PRO A 45 -13.17 -14.02 38.08
C PRO A 45 -13.23 -14.73 39.45
N PRO A 46 -12.84 -16.01 39.56
CA PRO A 46 -11.48 -16.34 40.04
C PRO A 46 -11.02 -17.72 39.45
N THR A 47 -9.84 -18.29 39.64
CA THR A 47 -8.92 -18.40 40.77
C THR A 47 -7.59 -18.93 40.23
N GLU A 48 -6.51 -18.43 40.84
CA GLU A 48 -5.19 -19.03 41.01
C GLU A 48 -5.18 -20.57 40.94
N MET A 49 -4.27 -21.14 40.15
CA MET A 49 -3.74 -22.48 40.40
C MET A 49 -2.22 -22.38 40.45
N ASP A 50 -1.71 -22.30 41.68
CA ASP A 50 -0.36 -22.68 42.05
C ASP A 50 -0.06 -24.10 41.59
N ILE A 51 0.95 -24.27 40.74
CA ILE A 51 1.66 -25.55 40.60
C ILE A 51 3.16 -25.27 40.64
N ASP A 52 3.68 -25.47 41.85
CA ASP A 52 4.98 -26.01 42.23
C ASP A 52 6.02 -26.24 41.11
N SER A 53 7.12 -25.50 41.24
CA SER A 53 8.46 -25.80 40.67
C SER A 53 8.94 -27.21 41.09
N PRO A 54 9.86 -27.87 40.34
CA PRO A 54 11.27 -27.50 40.50
C PRO A 54 12.10 -27.54 39.20
N SER A 55 12.98 -26.54 39.13
CA SER A 55 14.18 -26.50 38.30
C SER A 55 15.12 -27.67 38.63
N PRO A 56 15.89 -28.16 37.65
CA PRO A 56 17.27 -28.52 37.94
C PRO A 56 18.25 -27.97 36.89
N SER A 57 19.17 -27.15 37.37
CA SER A 57 20.53 -26.97 36.88
C SER A 57 21.39 -26.79 38.15
N PRO A 58 22.69 -27.15 38.22
CA PRO A 58 23.63 -27.33 37.10
C PRO A 58 24.52 -28.58 37.22
N GLU A 59 25.19 -28.99 36.13
CA GLU A 59 26.47 -29.71 36.24
C GLU A 59 27.33 -29.55 34.97
N ALA A 60 28.50 -28.94 35.17
CA ALA A 60 29.75 -29.10 34.42
C ALA A 60 30.78 -29.58 35.49
N PRO A 61 31.93 -30.23 35.19
CA PRO A 61 32.91 -29.83 34.16
C PRO A 61 33.81 -30.95 33.56
N GLU A 62 34.87 -30.51 32.87
CA GLU A 62 36.11 -31.18 32.38
C GLU A 62 36.11 -31.59 30.88
N GLU A 63 36.81 -30.83 30.02
CA GLU A 63 38.22 -31.02 29.55
C GLU A 63 38.45 -32.42 28.95
N ILE A 64 39.01 -32.61 27.74
CA ILE A 64 40.44 -32.48 27.37
C ILE A 64 40.60 -32.26 25.82
N PRO A 65 41.82 -32.26 25.19
CA PRO A 65 42.36 -31.15 24.40
C PRO A 65 42.54 -31.47 22.90
N GLY A 66 42.94 -30.47 22.10
CA GLY A 66 43.64 -30.74 20.84
C GLY A 66 43.36 -29.76 19.71
N ALA A 67 44.18 -28.71 19.64
CA ALA A 67 44.38 -27.95 18.40
C ALA A 67 45.09 -28.83 17.34
N PRO A 68 44.92 -28.51 16.05
CA PRO A 68 46.09 -27.97 15.38
C PRO A 68 45.81 -26.69 14.58
N SER A 69 46.85 -25.87 14.57
CA SER A 69 47.01 -24.60 13.88
C SER A 69 46.65 -24.63 12.39
N GLY A 70 46.00 -23.54 11.98
CA GLY A 70 46.55 -22.69 10.95
C GLY A 70 46.30 -23.10 9.51
N LYS A 71 45.12 -22.74 8.99
CA LYS A 71 45.03 -22.14 7.65
C LYS A 71 44.06 -20.97 7.70
N THR A 72 44.63 -19.78 7.57
CA THR A 72 43.97 -18.52 7.28
C THR A 72 43.05 -18.68 6.07
N LEU A 73 41.74 -18.78 6.29
CA LEU A 73 40.74 -18.46 5.28
C LEU A 73 40.35 -16.99 5.45
N ILE A 74 41.26 -16.11 5.05
CA ILE A 74 40.91 -14.74 4.70
C ILE A 74 40.39 -14.82 3.28
N SER A 75 39.11 -15.14 3.12
CA SER A 75 38.43 -14.96 1.84
C SER A 75 36.93 -14.87 2.09
N SER A 76 36.34 -13.75 1.66
CA SER A 76 34.90 -13.51 1.58
C SER A 76 34.17 -13.09 2.86
N ALA A 77 34.56 -11.94 3.43
CA ALA A 77 33.67 -11.15 4.28
C ALA A 77 33.55 -9.67 3.87
N THR A 78 34.15 -9.26 2.73
CA THR A 78 34.04 -7.88 2.22
C THR A 78 32.86 -7.65 1.27
N THR A 79 32.03 -8.66 1.00
CA THR A 79 30.89 -8.56 0.08
C THR A 79 29.52 -8.66 0.77
N LEU A 80 29.44 -8.81 2.10
CA LEU A 80 28.19 -9.18 2.77
C LEU A 80 27.71 -8.23 3.87
N LEU A 81 28.05 -6.94 3.85
CA LEU A 81 27.34 -5.92 4.65
C LEU A 81 27.43 -4.52 3.99
N LYS A 82 26.90 -4.39 2.77
CA LYS A 82 26.26 -3.13 2.39
C LYS A 82 24.77 -3.26 2.69
N GLN A 83 24.46 -3.43 3.98
CA GLN A 83 23.14 -2.98 4.43
C GLN A 83 23.17 -1.47 4.20
N THR A 84 22.53 -1.01 3.13
CA THR A 84 22.31 0.41 2.89
C THR A 84 21.52 0.90 4.08
N LEU A 85 22.21 1.50 5.05
CA LEU A 85 21.56 2.04 6.24
C LEU A 85 20.59 3.11 5.76
N LEU A 86 19.29 2.88 5.97
CA LEU A 86 18.27 3.84 5.61
C LEU A 86 18.60 5.21 6.25
N PRO A 87 18.54 6.31 5.48
CA PRO A 87 18.72 7.65 6.01
C PRO A 87 17.79 7.89 7.22
N PRO A 88 18.28 8.55 8.30
CA PRO A 88 17.49 8.82 9.50
C PRO A 88 16.17 9.56 9.22
N GLU A 89 16.16 10.42 8.19
CA GLU A 89 14.98 11.15 7.74
C GLU A 89 13.90 10.21 7.21
N ILE A 90 14.28 9.19 6.43
CA ILE A 90 13.34 8.18 5.93
C ILE A 90 12.77 7.37 7.08
N LYS A 91 13.61 6.96 8.04
CA LYS A 91 13.12 6.28 9.25
C LYS A 91 12.15 7.15 10.05
N THR A 92 12.39 8.45 10.13
CA THR A 92 11.50 9.39 10.80
C THR A 92 10.15 9.52 10.09
N ILE A 93 10.15 9.55 8.77
CA ILE A 93 8.93 9.61 7.95
C ILE A 93 8.16 8.29 8.03
N CYS A 94 8.81 7.15 7.78
CA CYS A 94 8.20 5.82 7.91
C CYS A 94 7.72 5.53 9.35
N GLY A 95 8.38 6.09 10.37
CA GLY A 95 7.96 5.96 11.77
C GLY A 95 6.62 6.64 12.09
N LYS A 96 6.07 7.44 11.18
CA LYS A 96 4.75 8.08 11.31
C LYS A 96 3.63 7.32 10.60
N THR A 97 3.93 6.16 10.00
CA THR A 97 2.95 5.34 9.30
C THR A 97 2.47 4.18 10.17
N ASP A 98 1.35 3.57 9.81
CA ASP A 98 0.78 2.43 10.55
C ASP A 98 1.63 1.16 10.41
N ASN A 99 2.42 1.05 9.34
CA ASN A 99 3.31 -0.08 9.07
C ASN A 99 4.77 0.37 8.83
N PRO A 100 5.51 0.86 9.85
CA PRO A 100 6.83 1.50 9.67
C PRO A 100 7.88 0.58 9.04
N LYS A 101 7.97 -0.67 9.51
CA LYS A 101 8.93 -1.65 8.97
C LYS A 101 8.63 -1.98 7.51
N LEU A 102 7.34 -2.06 7.16
CA LEU A 102 6.93 -2.29 5.78
C LEU A 102 7.32 -1.09 4.90
N CYS A 103 7.06 0.14 5.36
CA CYS A 103 7.50 1.37 4.68
C CYS A 103 9.02 1.35 4.41
N GLU A 104 9.82 1.12 5.46
CA GLU A 104 11.28 1.08 5.38
C GLU A 104 11.78 0.01 4.38
N SER A 105 11.28 -1.22 4.53
CA SER A 105 11.71 -2.35 3.68
C SER A 105 11.28 -2.20 2.22
N SER A 106 10.12 -1.59 1.96
CA SER A 106 9.59 -1.39 0.61
C SER A 106 10.35 -0.30 -0.16
N ILE A 107 10.81 0.74 0.53
CA ILE A 107 11.53 1.87 -0.09
C ILE A 107 13.02 1.58 -0.25
N SER A 108 13.61 0.79 0.65
CA SER A 108 15.05 0.48 0.66
C SER A 108 15.64 0.11 -0.71
N PRO A 109 14.99 -0.75 -1.54
CA PRO A 109 15.53 -1.13 -2.85
C PRO A 109 15.47 -0.02 -3.91
N LEU A 110 14.66 1.01 -3.68
CA LEU A 110 14.42 2.11 -4.63
C LEU A 110 15.29 3.35 -4.35
N LEU A 111 16.02 3.34 -3.23
CA LEU A 111 16.85 4.47 -2.85
C LEU A 111 18.09 4.60 -3.72
N THR A 112 18.35 5.83 -4.14
CA THR A 112 19.59 6.22 -4.78
C THR A 112 20.27 7.32 -3.97
N ALA A 113 21.59 7.45 -4.10
CA ALA A 113 22.36 8.44 -3.37
C ALA A 113 21.97 9.91 -3.68
N ALA A 114 21.18 10.13 -4.73
CA ALA A 114 20.74 11.46 -5.17
C ALA A 114 19.43 11.93 -4.52
N ILE A 115 18.71 11.05 -3.80
CA ILE A 115 17.40 11.38 -3.25
C ILE A 115 17.57 12.24 -1.99
N LYS A 116 16.91 13.40 -1.97
CA LYS A 116 16.68 14.17 -0.76
C LYS A 116 15.51 13.52 -0.01
N PRO A 117 15.70 13.03 1.23
CA PRO A 117 14.67 12.28 1.94
C PRO A 117 13.66 13.22 2.61
N ASP A 118 12.88 13.96 1.82
CA ASP A 118 11.70 14.71 2.28
C ASP A 118 10.41 13.89 2.13
N ALA A 119 9.31 14.38 2.73
CA ALA A 119 8.03 13.68 2.73
C ALA A 119 7.52 13.38 1.31
N SER A 120 7.62 14.34 0.38
CA SER A 120 7.19 14.16 -1.01
C SER A 120 8.02 13.09 -1.74
N SER A 121 9.34 13.11 -1.58
CA SER A 121 10.21 12.10 -2.19
C SER A 121 9.98 10.71 -1.62
N VAL A 122 9.79 10.60 -0.30
CA VAL A 122 9.48 9.33 0.37
C VAL A 122 8.09 8.83 -0.02
N LEU A 123 7.11 9.73 -0.21
CA LEU A 123 5.79 9.38 -0.74
C LEU A 123 5.89 8.79 -2.15
N VAL A 124 6.58 9.46 -3.09
CA VAL A 124 6.77 8.95 -4.46
C VAL A 124 7.43 7.57 -4.45
N LEU A 125 8.45 7.36 -3.62
CA LEU A 125 9.10 6.05 -3.48
C LEU A 125 8.16 4.98 -2.91
N SER A 126 7.32 5.35 -1.94
CA SER A 126 6.34 4.43 -1.33
C SER A 126 5.27 4.02 -2.34
N ILE A 127 4.78 4.97 -3.14
CA ILE A 127 3.80 4.68 -4.21
C ILE A 127 4.46 3.82 -5.29
N GLN A 128 5.70 4.14 -5.70
CA GLN A 128 6.44 3.33 -6.67
C GLN A 128 6.68 1.90 -6.18
N ALA A 129 6.97 1.72 -4.88
CA ALA A 129 7.09 0.39 -4.29
C ALA A 129 5.76 -0.37 -4.35
N SER A 130 4.64 0.32 -4.11
CA SER A 130 3.29 -0.24 -4.23
C SER A 130 3.01 -0.68 -5.65
N ILE A 131 3.26 0.17 -6.66
CA ILE A 131 3.14 -0.18 -8.09
C ILE A 131 3.95 -1.43 -8.43
N ASN A 132 5.21 -1.49 -8.00
CA ASN A 132 6.08 -2.63 -8.28
C ASN A 132 5.55 -3.92 -7.65
N ALA A 133 5.04 -3.84 -6.42
CA ALA A 133 4.44 -4.98 -5.73
C ALA A 133 3.14 -5.44 -6.40
N THR A 134 2.28 -4.52 -6.83
CA THR A 134 1.03 -4.80 -7.55
C THR A 134 1.33 -5.46 -8.90
N LYS A 135 2.25 -4.89 -9.69
CA LYS A 135 2.70 -5.47 -10.97
C LYS A 135 3.32 -6.87 -10.79
N ALA A 136 4.03 -7.11 -9.68
CA ALA A 136 4.64 -8.40 -9.41
C ALA A 136 3.63 -9.52 -9.15
N VAL A 137 2.40 -9.21 -8.70
CA VAL A 137 1.35 -10.21 -8.45
C VAL A 137 0.42 -10.41 -9.64
N MET A 138 0.43 -9.54 -10.66
CA MET A 138 -0.37 -9.68 -11.88
C MET A 138 -0.34 -11.08 -12.53
N PRO A 139 0.81 -11.80 -12.60
CA PRO A 139 0.81 -13.16 -13.15
C PRO A 139 -0.02 -14.17 -12.35
N THR A 140 -0.23 -13.92 -11.06
CA THR A 140 -1.13 -14.71 -10.20
C THR A 140 -2.57 -14.25 -10.39
N VAL A 141 -2.80 -12.93 -10.42
CA VAL A 141 -4.12 -12.33 -10.70
C VAL A 141 -4.69 -12.85 -12.03
N ASN A 142 -3.89 -12.88 -13.09
CA ASN A 142 -4.32 -13.36 -14.41
C ASN A 142 -4.62 -14.88 -14.47
N LYS A 143 -4.24 -15.64 -13.44
CA LYS A 143 -4.50 -17.08 -13.35
C LYS A 143 -5.72 -17.40 -12.50
N VAL A 144 -6.17 -16.48 -11.65
CA VAL A 144 -7.37 -16.70 -10.87
C VAL A 144 -8.58 -16.44 -11.76
N ALA A 145 -9.50 -17.39 -11.78
CA ALA A 145 -10.77 -17.24 -12.50
C ALA A 145 -11.79 -16.52 -11.59
N ALA A 146 -11.41 -15.36 -11.06
CA ALA A 146 -12.20 -14.58 -10.13
C ALA A 146 -12.68 -13.28 -10.77
N ALA A 147 -13.90 -12.87 -10.39
CA ALA A 147 -14.62 -11.69 -10.87
C ALA A 147 -13.71 -10.47 -10.93
N ASP A 148 -13.47 -9.97 -12.14
CA ASP A 148 -12.85 -8.68 -12.50
C ASP A 148 -11.56 -8.30 -11.75
N CYS A 149 -10.92 -9.23 -11.03
CA CYS A 149 -9.70 -8.98 -10.26
C CYS A 149 -8.55 -8.47 -11.13
N GLN A 150 -8.51 -8.89 -12.40
CA GLN A 150 -7.53 -8.36 -13.34
C GLN A 150 -7.77 -6.86 -13.59
N GLU A 151 -9.00 -6.46 -13.89
CA GLU A 151 -9.39 -5.06 -14.11
C GLU A 151 -9.11 -4.22 -12.86
N LEU A 152 -9.53 -4.71 -11.69
CA LEU A 152 -9.29 -4.03 -10.42
C LEU A 152 -7.79 -3.82 -10.12
N TYR A 153 -6.94 -4.81 -10.38
CA TYR A 153 -5.50 -4.64 -10.17
C TYR A 153 -4.83 -3.74 -11.21
N ASP A 154 -5.31 -3.74 -12.46
CA ASP A 154 -4.87 -2.79 -13.50
C ASP A 154 -5.29 -1.35 -13.14
N ASP A 155 -6.53 -1.15 -12.65
CA ASP A 155 -7.04 0.12 -12.15
C ASP A 155 -6.23 0.59 -10.93
N ALA A 156 -5.92 -0.30 -9.99
CA ALA A 156 -5.09 0.02 -8.85
C ALA A 156 -3.71 0.52 -9.27
N VAL A 157 -3.11 -0.06 -10.32
CA VAL A 157 -1.86 0.43 -10.90
C VAL A 157 -2.04 1.83 -11.49
N SER A 158 -3.10 2.05 -12.28
CA SER A 158 -3.39 3.36 -12.88
C SER A 158 -3.57 4.45 -11.81
N ASN A 159 -4.39 4.17 -10.79
CA ASN A 159 -4.62 5.02 -9.63
C ASN A 159 -3.28 5.38 -8.94
N LEU A 160 -2.40 4.39 -8.70
CA LEU A 160 -1.09 4.66 -8.10
C LEU A 160 -0.17 5.51 -9.00
N GLU A 161 -0.21 5.33 -10.32
CA GLU A 161 0.55 6.14 -11.28
C GLU A 161 0.05 7.59 -11.32
N ASP A 162 -1.27 7.78 -11.28
CA ASP A 162 -1.90 9.11 -11.19
C ASP A 162 -1.60 9.79 -9.85
N ALA A 163 -1.58 9.04 -8.75
CA ALA A 163 -1.13 9.55 -7.46
C ALA A 163 0.31 10.08 -7.53
N ILE A 164 1.24 9.39 -8.22
CA ILE A 164 2.61 9.90 -8.42
C ILE A 164 2.61 11.23 -9.17
N ASN A 165 1.78 11.38 -10.20
CA ASN A 165 1.69 12.61 -10.96
C ASN A 165 1.12 13.75 -10.11
N ALA A 166 0.06 13.49 -9.34
CA ALA A 166 -0.52 14.44 -8.42
C ALA A 166 0.47 14.90 -7.32
N VAL A 167 1.36 14.02 -6.83
CA VAL A 167 2.43 14.44 -5.90
C VAL A 167 3.35 15.48 -6.54
N LYS A 168 3.70 15.33 -7.83
CA LYS A 168 4.58 16.29 -8.54
C LYS A 168 3.89 17.64 -8.72
N GLU A 169 2.57 17.64 -8.85
CA GLU A 169 1.73 18.83 -8.98
C GLU A 169 1.34 19.43 -7.63
N SER A 170 1.74 18.78 -6.51
CA SER A 170 1.35 19.15 -5.14
C SER A 170 -0.16 19.10 -4.89
N ASP A 171 -0.90 18.29 -5.65
CA ASP A 171 -2.34 18.08 -5.47
C ASP A 171 -2.60 16.90 -4.50
N ILE A 172 -2.52 17.18 -3.21
CA ILE A 172 -2.68 16.16 -2.16
C ILE A 172 -4.11 15.61 -2.09
N ALA A 173 -5.12 16.37 -2.55
CA ALA A 173 -6.48 15.87 -2.62
C ALA A 173 -6.59 14.74 -3.65
N THR A 174 -6.05 14.96 -4.85
CA THR A 174 -6.00 13.94 -5.91
C THR A 174 -5.11 12.75 -5.52
N VAL A 175 -3.99 12.98 -4.82
CA VAL A 175 -3.20 11.89 -4.23
C VAL A 175 -4.06 11.00 -3.33
N ASN A 176 -4.77 11.59 -2.37
CA ASN A 176 -5.56 10.82 -1.40
C ASN A 176 -6.71 10.06 -2.06
N THR A 177 -7.38 10.66 -3.04
CA THR A 177 -8.43 10.01 -3.82
C THR A 177 -7.90 8.76 -4.52
N ASN A 178 -6.81 8.89 -5.26
CA ASN A 178 -6.24 7.79 -6.03
C ASN A 178 -5.66 6.68 -5.13
N LEU A 179 -4.99 7.03 -4.03
CA LEU A 179 -4.51 6.03 -3.08
C LEU A 179 -5.68 5.26 -2.42
N SER A 180 -6.77 5.95 -2.09
CA SER A 180 -7.96 5.30 -1.53
C SER A 180 -8.67 4.40 -2.55
N ALA A 181 -8.69 4.81 -3.83
CA ALA A 181 -9.21 4.00 -4.92
C ALA A 181 -8.41 2.69 -5.07
N ALA A 182 -7.07 2.76 -5.13
CA ALA A 182 -6.23 1.56 -5.19
C ALA A 182 -6.45 0.59 -4.02
N MET A 183 -6.68 1.09 -2.80
CA MET A 183 -7.04 0.24 -1.66
C MET A 183 -8.41 -0.43 -1.84
N THR A 184 -9.38 0.30 -2.37
CA THR A 184 -10.72 -0.20 -2.67
C THR A 184 -10.68 -1.27 -3.74
N ASP A 185 -9.85 -1.12 -4.77
CA ASP A 185 -9.69 -2.10 -5.84
C ASP A 185 -9.18 -3.45 -5.30
N TYR A 186 -8.18 -3.43 -4.40
CA TYR A 186 -7.69 -4.65 -3.73
C TYR A 186 -8.77 -5.29 -2.85
N GLY A 187 -9.52 -4.48 -2.11
CA GLY A 187 -10.62 -4.95 -1.26
C GLY A 187 -11.74 -5.59 -2.07
N THR A 188 -12.17 -4.94 -3.15
CA THR A 188 -13.26 -5.42 -4.02
C THR A 188 -12.94 -6.79 -4.63
N CYS A 189 -11.69 -7.02 -5.06
CA CYS A 189 -11.28 -8.33 -5.54
C CYS A 189 -11.36 -9.39 -4.42
N ASN A 190 -10.93 -9.05 -3.19
CA ASN A 190 -11.02 -9.97 -2.05
C ASN A 190 -12.48 -10.29 -1.70
N ASP A 191 -13.35 -9.28 -1.67
CA ASP A 191 -14.79 -9.44 -1.38
C ASP A 191 -15.45 -10.37 -2.41
N GLY A 192 -15.05 -10.28 -3.69
CA GLY A 192 -15.54 -11.20 -4.73
C GLY A 192 -15.20 -12.68 -4.47
N PHE A 193 -14.05 -12.99 -3.86
CA PHE A 193 -13.78 -14.36 -3.42
C PHE A 193 -14.64 -14.77 -2.22
N GLU A 194 -14.85 -13.87 -1.26
CA GLU A 194 -15.70 -14.14 -0.09
C GLU A 194 -17.15 -14.42 -0.49
N GLU A 195 -17.69 -13.67 -1.46
CA GLU A 195 -19.03 -13.86 -2.01
C GLU A 195 -19.21 -15.19 -2.74
N THR A 196 -18.18 -15.66 -3.44
CA THR A 196 -18.21 -16.98 -4.12
C THR A 196 -17.98 -18.15 -3.16
N GLY A 197 -17.39 -17.89 -1.99
CA GLY A 197 -16.99 -18.91 -1.02
C GLY A 197 -15.77 -19.74 -1.45
N GLU A 198 -15.11 -19.36 -2.54
CA GLU A 198 -13.90 -20.01 -3.02
C GLU A 198 -12.66 -19.52 -2.25
N PRO A 199 -11.61 -20.35 -2.10
CA PRO A 199 -10.37 -19.92 -1.48
C PRO A 199 -9.75 -18.74 -2.25
N ASN A 200 -9.40 -17.66 -1.54
CA ASN A 200 -8.71 -16.51 -2.13
C ASN A 200 -7.17 -16.69 -2.10
N PRO A 201 -6.49 -16.98 -3.22
CA PRO A 201 -5.03 -17.06 -3.26
C PRO A 201 -4.35 -15.68 -3.24
N LEU A 202 -5.12 -14.59 -3.30
CA LEU A 202 -4.63 -13.20 -3.29
C LEU A 202 -4.77 -12.51 -1.92
N ALA A 203 -5.42 -13.13 -0.92
CA ALA A 203 -5.75 -12.46 0.35
C ALA A 203 -4.51 -11.83 1.05
N ASP A 204 -3.45 -12.61 1.26
CA ASP A 204 -2.24 -12.14 1.96
C ASP A 204 -1.53 -11.00 1.20
N VAL A 205 -1.52 -11.09 -0.13
CA VAL A 205 -0.87 -10.08 -0.98
C VAL A 205 -1.72 -8.83 -1.12
N ALA A 206 -3.05 -8.95 -1.20
CA ALA A 206 -3.98 -7.83 -1.15
C ALA A 206 -3.86 -7.07 0.18
N ASP A 207 -3.83 -7.75 1.32
CA ASP A 207 -3.62 -7.14 2.64
C ASP A 207 -2.26 -6.42 2.71
N LYS A 208 -1.19 -7.04 2.19
CA LYS A 208 0.12 -6.38 2.11
C LYS A 208 0.09 -5.13 1.25
N LEU A 209 -0.53 -5.17 0.07
CA LEU A 209 -0.66 -4.01 -0.82
C LEU A 209 -1.48 -2.90 -0.17
N HIS A 210 -2.60 -3.24 0.47
CA HIS A 210 -3.42 -2.32 1.24
C HIS A 210 -2.60 -1.61 2.33
N LYS A 211 -1.77 -2.34 3.08
CA LYS A 211 -0.85 -1.76 4.09
C LYS A 211 0.22 -0.86 3.47
N MET A 212 0.73 -1.19 2.28
CA MET A 212 1.68 -0.33 1.57
C MET A 212 1.03 0.99 1.13
N VAL A 213 -0.21 0.94 0.62
CA VAL A 213 -0.95 2.15 0.21
C VAL A 213 -1.42 2.97 1.41
N SER A 214 -1.83 2.33 2.50
CA SER A 214 -2.10 2.99 3.79
C SER A 214 -0.87 3.76 4.32
N ASN A 215 0.34 3.20 4.20
CA ASN A 215 1.55 3.96 4.50
C ASN A 215 1.71 5.20 3.61
N CYS A 216 1.35 5.11 2.32
CA CYS A 216 1.40 6.25 1.40
C CYS A 216 0.42 7.35 1.86
N LEU A 217 -0.81 6.99 2.24
CA LEU A 217 -1.79 7.94 2.81
C LEU A 217 -1.26 8.59 4.08
N ALA A 218 -0.65 7.82 4.99
CA ALA A 218 -0.07 8.40 6.21
C ALA A 218 1.05 9.42 5.88
N ILE A 219 1.91 9.13 4.90
CA ILE A 219 2.98 10.04 4.48
C ILE A 219 2.42 11.29 3.80
N SER A 220 1.33 11.19 3.03
CA SER A 220 0.74 12.36 2.34
C SER A 220 0.30 13.45 3.32
N THR A 221 -0.13 13.07 4.53
CA THR A 221 -0.49 14.02 5.61
C THR A 221 0.70 14.85 6.13
N LEU A 222 1.93 14.47 5.82
CA LEU A 222 3.15 15.15 6.24
C LEU A 222 3.56 16.28 5.28
N ILE A 223 2.92 16.36 4.11
CA ILE A 223 3.15 17.37 3.08
C ILE A 223 2.27 18.60 3.40
N LYS A 224 2.85 19.80 3.30
CA LYS A 224 2.22 21.08 3.64
C LYS A 224 1.99 21.95 2.42
#